data_AF-A0A1V4V1M4-F1
#
_entry.id   AF-A0A1V4V1M4-F1
#
_cell.length_a   1.000
_cell.length_b   1.000
_cell.length_c   1.000
_cell.angle_alpha   90.00
_cell.angle_beta   90.00
_cell.angle_gamma   90.00
#
_symmetry.space_group_name_H-M   'P 1'
#
loop_
_entity.id
_entity.type
_entity.pdbx_description
1 polymer ?
#
loop_
_entity_poly.entity_id
_entity_poly.type
_entity_poly.pdbx_seq_one_letter_code
_entity_poly.pdbx_strand_id
1 'polypeptide(L)'
;MTMACRGNCRQFCLWIEGMAYHRKYAISKDMCPALPDCFVETVMGEMVPGAIRQLRGPSGAHVHEFADRWEVHRDLADADMDPVGHLVKDAPEYLATIGAVILAGLVLGKSGCRDKRVQAALAGGLAGVFTLLAGKMAKLLDEGN
;
A
#
# COMPACT_ATOMS: atom_id res chain seq x y z
N MET A 1 13.79 12.59 6.50
CA MET A 1 14.29 12.19 7.83
C MET A 1 13.26 11.23 8.40
N THR A 2 13.64 9.97 8.62
CA THR A 2 12.79 8.99 9.32
C THR A 2 12.48 9.49 10.73
N MET A 3 11.24 9.27 11.22
CA MET A 3 10.91 9.57 12.62
C MET A 3 11.90 8.84 13.53
N ALA A 4 12.64 9.59 14.34
CA ALA A 4 13.71 9.05 15.16
C ALA A 4 13.15 8.24 16.34
N CYS A 5 13.62 7.01 16.49
CA CYS A 5 13.28 6.15 17.63
C CYS A 5 13.80 6.72 18.95
N ARG A 6 12.92 7.39 19.71
CA ARG A 6 13.25 8.02 21.00
C ARG A 6 12.18 7.70 22.05
N GLY A 7 12.56 7.77 23.32
CA GLY A 7 11.63 7.66 24.45
C GLY A 7 10.87 6.34 24.52
N ASN A 8 9.57 6.43 24.83
CA ASN A 8 8.63 5.30 24.94
C ASN A 8 8.50 4.47 23.65
N CYS A 9 8.92 5.00 22.50
CA CYS A 9 8.84 4.31 21.21
C CYS A 9 10.00 3.36 20.91
N ARG A 10 11.08 3.38 21.71
CA ARG A 10 12.31 2.67 21.38
C ARG A 10 12.12 1.15 21.27
N GLN A 11 11.34 0.54 22.16
CA GLN A 11 11.11 -0.91 22.11
C GLN A 11 10.28 -1.32 20.88
N PHE A 12 9.22 -0.57 20.59
CA PHE A 12 8.38 -0.82 19.42
C PHE A 12 9.15 -0.64 18.11
N CYS A 13 10.00 0.40 18.04
CA CYS A 13 10.95 0.61 16.95
C CYS A 13 11.86 -0.59 16.69
N LEU A 14 12.53 -1.11 17.73
CA LEU A 14 13.47 -2.22 17.58
C LEU A 14 12.77 -3.47 17.07
N TRP A 15 11.52 -3.68 17.49
CA TRP A 15 10.69 -4.75 16.95
C TRP A 15 10.35 -4.53 15.47
N ILE A 16 9.94 -3.33 15.06
CA ILE A 16 9.69 -2.97 13.65
C ILE A 16 10.93 -3.16 12.78
N GLU A 17 12.10 -2.76 13.26
CA GLU A 17 13.35 -2.89 12.50
C GLU A 17 13.69 -4.35 12.18
N GLY A 18 13.24 -5.28 13.03
CA GLY A 18 13.33 -6.73 12.81
C GLY A 18 12.23 -7.31 11.92
N MET A 19 11.17 -6.55 11.59
CA MET A 19 10.12 -7.02 10.69
C MET A 19 10.62 -7.07 9.24
N ALA A 20 10.24 -8.14 8.56
CA ALA A 20 10.34 -8.21 7.10
C ALA A 20 9.44 -7.13 6.47
N TYR A 21 9.96 -6.45 5.44
CA TYR A 21 9.21 -5.48 4.66
C TYR A 21 7.97 -6.11 4.02
N HIS A 22 6.91 -5.31 3.86
CA HIS A 22 5.63 -5.67 3.24
C HIS A 22 4.86 -6.84 3.88
N ARG A 23 5.37 -7.41 4.98
CA ARG A 23 4.65 -8.41 5.76
C ARG A 23 3.79 -7.73 6.81
N LYS A 24 2.50 -8.06 6.82
CA LYS A 24 1.55 -7.64 7.85
C LYS A 24 1.67 -8.50 9.10
N TYR A 25 1.54 -7.87 10.25
CA TYR A 25 1.48 -8.50 11.56
C TYR A 25 0.28 -7.94 12.33
N ALA A 26 -0.54 -8.84 12.87
CA ALA A 26 -1.69 -8.46 13.69
C ALA A 26 -1.31 -8.44 15.18
N ILE A 27 -1.64 -7.35 15.87
CA ILE A 27 -1.48 -7.21 17.32
C ILE A 27 -2.88 -7.01 17.91
N SER A 28 -3.34 -7.94 18.75
CA SER A 28 -4.62 -7.79 19.45
C SER A 28 -4.60 -6.57 20.39
N LYS A 29 -5.70 -5.81 20.42
CA LYS A 29 -5.89 -4.70 21.35
C LYS A 29 -6.02 -5.16 22.81
N ASP A 30 -6.31 -6.44 23.07
CA ASP A 30 -6.26 -6.99 24.42
C ASP A 30 -4.83 -7.01 24.98
N MET A 31 -3.83 -7.24 24.11
CA MET A 31 -2.42 -7.23 24.48
C MET A 31 -1.80 -5.83 24.40
N CYS A 32 -2.24 -5.02 23.43
CA CYS A 32 -1.76 -3.67 23.20
C CYS A 32 -2.94 -2.72 22.99
N PRO A 33 -3.55 -2.19 24.07
CA PRO A 33 -4.75 -1.35 23.94
C PRO A 33 -4.52 -0.04 23.19
N ALA A 34 -3.29 0.49 23.22
CA ALA A 34 -2.91 1.72 22.57
C ALA A 34 -1.47 1.64 22.05
N LEU A 35 -1.24 2.21 20.85
CA LEU A 35 0.10 2.40 20.31
C LEU A 35 0.79 3.60 20.98
N PRO A 36 2.13 3.61 21.04
CA PRO A 36 2.88 4.76 21.53
C PRO A 36 2.63 6.05 20.73
N ASP A 37 2.83 7.21 21.36
CA ASP A 37 2.51 8.54 20.78
C ASP A 37 3.33 8.92 19.53
N CYS A 38 4.36 8.15 19.17
CA CYS A 38 5.09 8.34 17.90
C CYS A 38 4.35 7.78 16.68
N PHE A 39 3.21 7.11 16.88
CA PHE A 39 2.31 6.77 15.79
C PHE A 39 1.37 7.94 15.54
N VAL A 40 1.49 8.53 14.36
CA VAL A 40 0.72 9.70 13.95
C VAL A 40 -0.26 9.28 12.87
N GLU A 41 -1.50 9.73 12.98
CA GLU A 41 -2.52 9.48 11.98
C GLU A 41 -2.11 10.07 10.63
N THR A 42 -2.34 9.32 9.55
CA THR A 42 -2.06 9.75 8.18
C THR A 42 -3.24 9.44 7.28
N VAL A 43 -3.32 10.14 6.15
CA VAL A 43 -4.26 9.83 5.06
C VAL A 43 -3.55 9.16 3.88
N MET A 44 -2.22 9.04 3.94
CA MET A 44 -1.39 8.51 2.86
C MET A 44 -1.13 7.01 3.03
N GLY A 45 -1.74 6.23 2.14
CA GLY A 45 -1.60 4.77 2.10
C GLY A 45 -2.81 4.12 1.43
N GLU A 46 -2.73 2.80 1.28
CA GLU A 46 -3.88 2.02 0.82
C GLU A 46 -4.97 2.03 1.90
N MET A 47 -6.21 2.35 1.50
CA MET A 47 -7.38 2.22 2.36
C MET A 47 -7.75 0.74 2.48
N VAL A 48 -7.77 0.23 3.70
CA VAL A 48 -8.14 -1.16 3.97
C VAL A 48 -9.60 -1.20 4.47
N PRO A 49 -10.47 -2.03 3.87
CA PRO A 49 -11.84 -2.21 4.35
C PRO A 49 -11.89 -2.59 5.83
N GLY A 50 -12.76 -1.95 6.59
CA GLY A 50 -12.90 -2.20 8.03
C GLY A 50 -11.87 -1.48 8.92
N ALA A 51 -10.84 -0.86 8.35
CA ALA A 51 -9.93 -0.01 9.11
C ALA A 51 -10.61 1.31 9.53
N ILE A 52 -10.50 1.65 10.80
CA ILE A 52 -11.06 2.86 11.43
C ILE A 52 -10.22 4.08 11.04
N ARG A 53 -8.90 3.94 11.08
CA ARG A 53 -7.91 4.94 10.66
C ARG A 53 -6.58 4.25 10.37
N GLN A 54 -5.63 5.02 9.85
CA GLN A 54 -4.28 4.54 9.56
C GLN A 54 -3.24 5.46 10.19
N LEU A 55 -2.15 4.89 10.69
CA LEU A 55 -1.09 5.62 11.39
C LEU A 55 0.26 5.28 10.79
N ARG A 56 1.17 6.25 10.78
CA ARG A 56 2.58 6.05 10.46
C ARG A 56 3.42 6.22 11.70
N GLY A 57 4.43 5.37 11.80
CA GLY A 57 5.35 5.31 12.92
C GLY A 57 6.80 5.30 12.46
N PRO A 58 7.73 5.25 13.41
CA PRO A 58 9.14 5.20 13.12
C PRO A 58 9.55 3.94 12.33
N SER A 59 10.74 4.00 11.73
CA SER A 59 11.36 2.90 10.98
C SER A 59 10.50 2.33 9.82
N GLY A 60 9.64 3.18 9.23
CA GLY A 60 8.79 2.84 8.08
C GLY A 60 7.51 2.10 8.47
N ALA A 61 7.10 2.12 9.75
CA ALA A 61 5.88 1.46 10.16
C ALA A 61 4.64 2.16 9.59
N HIS A 62 3.75 1.37 9.00
CA HIS A 62 2.40 1.77 8.64
C HIS A 62 1.42 0.81 9.33
N VAL A 63 0.38 1.40 9.90
CA VAL A 63 -0.58 0.69 10.74
C VAL A 63 -1.98 0.99 10.27
N HIS A 64 -2.80 -0.05 10.16
CA HIS A 64 -4.25 0.06 10.07
C HIS A 64 -4.86 -0.30 11.42
N GLU A 65 -5.69 0.59 11.96
CA GLU A 65 -6.42 0.34 13.20
C GLU A 65 -7.77 -0.32 12.89
N PHE A 66 -8.03 -1.47 13.51
CA PHE A 66 -9.33 -2.14 13.51
C PHE A 66 -9.95 -2.07 14.91
N ALA A 67 -11.21 -2.50 15.04
CA ALA A 67 -11.91 -2.49 16.33
C ALA A 67 -11.21 -3.36 17.38
N ASP A 68 -10.62 -4.48 16.97
CA ASP A 68 -10.06 -5.53 17.82
C ASP A 68 -8.53 -5.67 17.73
N ARG A 69 -7.89 -5.11 16.69
CA ARG A 69 -6.46 -5.28 16.43
C ARG A 69 -5.80 -4.07 15.78
N TRP A 70 -4.47 -4.09 15.80
CA TRP A 70 -3.60 -3.28 14.95
C TRP A 70 -3.00 -4.18 13.87
N GLU A 71 -3.12 -3.81 12.60
CA GLU A 71 -2.35 -4.43 11.53
C GLU A 71 -1.15 -3.55 11.21
N VAL A 72 0.05 -4.04 11.51
CA VAL A 72 1.30 -3.32 11.32
C VAL A 72 2.09 -3.96 10.19
N HIS A 73 2.58 -3.14 9.26
CA HIS A 73 3.62 -3.55 8.32
C HIS A 73 4.71 -2.49 8.24
N ARG A 74 5.77 -2.82 7.49
CA ARG A 74 6.92 -1.94 7.30
C ARG A 74 7.15 -1.65 5.82
N ASP A 75 7.17 -0.37 5.49
CA ASP A 75 7.51 0.18 4.19
C ASP A 75 9.04 0.39 4.08
N LEU A 76 9.58 0.26 2.88
CA LEU A 76 10.95 0.64 2.53
C LEU A 76 11.10 2.15 2.44
N ALA A 77 10.10 2.85 1.91
CA ALA A 77 10.06 4.29 1.79
C ALA A 77 8.75 4.84 2.37
N ASP A 78 8.86 5.84 3.22
CA ASP A 78 7.69 6.47 3.83
C ASP A 78 6.97 7.37 2.81
N ALA A 79 5.69 7.08 2.53
CA ALA A 79 4.91 7.82 1.55
C ALA A 79 4.73 9.31 1.87
N ASP A 80 4.75 9.69 3.15
CA ASP A 80 4.62 11.09 3.57
C ASP A 80 5.89 11.90 3.30
N MET A 81 7.05 11.22 3.24
CA MET A 81 8.37 11.86 3.11
C MET A 81 9.01 11.64 1.73
N ASP A 82 8.81 10.48 1.13
CA ASP A 82 9.33 10.08 -0.17
C ASP A 82 8.24 9.33 -0.98
N PRO A 83 7.21 10.05 -1.46
CA PRO A 83 6.08 9.45 -2.17
C PRO A 83 6.52 8.75 -3.47
N VAL A 84 7.55 9.27 -4.14
CA VAL A 84 8.10 8.64 -5.37
C VAL A 84 8.87 7.36 -5.01
N GLY A 85 9.69 7.38 -3.96
CA GLY A 85 10.39 6.20 -3.48
C GLY A 85 9.43 5.11 -3.03
N HIS A 86 8.35 5.47 -2.32
CA HIS A 86 7.29 4.54 -1.93
C HIS A 86 6.63 3.90 -3.15
N LEU A 87 6.24 4.71 -4.14
CA LEU A 87 5.61 4.20 -5.35
C LEU A 87 6.51 3.21 -6.13
N VAL A 88 7.83 3.42 -6.10
CA VAL A 88 8.80 2.54 -6.79
C VAL A 88 9.11 1.28 -5.98
N LYS A 89 9.26 1.38 -4.66
CA LYS A 89 9.76 0.31 -3.80
C LYS A 89 8.67 -0.50 -3.12
N ASP A 90 7.58 0.17 -2.74
CA ASP A 90 6.51 -0.37 -1.91
C ASP A 90 5.23 -0.63 -2.70
N ALA A 91 4.99 0.11 -3.78
CA ALA A 91 3.78 -0.04 -4.60
C ALA A 91 4.03 -0.07 -6.14
N PRO A 92 4.98 -0.88 -6.64
CA PRO A 92 5.37 -0.92 -8.06
C PRO A 92 4.24 -1.32 -9.01
N GLU A 93 3.21 -2.01 -8.52
CA GLU A 93 2.03 -2.38 -9.31
C GLU A 93 1.24 -1.17 -9.84
N TYR A 94 1.23 -0.05 -9.10
CA TYR A 94 0.58 1.17 -9.57
C TYR A 94 1.38 1.80 -10.72
N LEU A 95 2.72 1.73 -10.68
CA LEU A 95 3.56 2.15 -11.80
C LEU A 95 3.31 1.30 -13.04
N ALA A 96 3.24 -0.03 -12.88
CA ALA A 96 2.92 -0.93 -13.97
C ALA A 96 1.56 -0.60 -14.60
N THR A 97 0.56 -0.30 -13.76
CA THR A 97 -0.79 0.08 -14.19
C THR A 97 -0.78 1.40 -14.96
N ILE A 98 -0.15 2.44 -14.42
CA ILE A 98 -0.03 3.75 -15.08
C ILE A 98 0.71 3.60 -16.43
N GLY A 99 1.80 2.84 -16.45
CA GLY A 99 2.58 2.57 -17.66
C GLY A 99 1.75 1.85 -18.74
N ALA A 100 0.97 0.84 -18.35
CA ALA A 100 0.08 0.12 -19.27
C ALA A 100 -0.98 1.03 -19.87
N VAL A 101 -1.60 1.91 -19.07
CA VAL A 101 -2.60 2.88 -19.53
C VAL A 101 -2.00 3.91 -20.48
N ILE A 102 -0.84 4.50 -20.14
CA ILE A 102 -0.16 5.47 -21.00
C ILE A 102 0.22 4.82 -22.33
N LEU A 103 0.78 3.61 -22.30
CA LEU A 103 1.17 2.90 -23.52
C LEU A 103 -0.04 2.60 -24.39
N ALA A 104 -1.15 2.12 -23.81
CA ALA A 104 -2.39 1.89 -24.54
C ALA A 104 -2.92 3.19 -25.17
N GLY A 105 -2.93 4.29 -24.43
CA GLY A 105 -3.32 5.61 -24.92
C GLY A 105 -2.46 6.10 -26.09
N LEU A 106 -1.13 5.94 -26.00
CA LEU A 106 -0.21 6.31 -27.06
C LEU A 106 -0.41 5.47 -28.33
N VAL A 107 -0.59 4.15 -28.19
CA VAL A 107 -0.83 3.26 -29.34
C VAL A 107 -2.15 3.60 -30.03
N LEU A 108 -3.21 3.87 -29.26
CA LEU A 108 -4.51 4.27 -29.82
C LEU A 108 -4.46 5.66 -30.48
N GLY A 109 -3.82 6.63 -29.83
CA GLY A 109 -3.77 8.02 -30.26
C GLY A 109 -2.84 8.27 -31.47
N LYS A 110 -1.74 7.54 -31.58
CA LYS A 110 -0.75 7.75 -32.66
C LYS A 110 -1.14 7.05 -33.97
N SER A 111 -2.02 6.05 -33.91
CA SER A 111 -2.29 5.18 -35.06
C SER A 111 -3.67 5.35 -35.68
N GLY A 112 -4.62 6.07 -35.07
CA GLY A 112 -6.02 5.95 -35.46
C GLY A 112 -6.42 4.47 -35.60
N CYS A 113 -5.89 3.63 -34.71
CA CYS A 113 -5.66 2.21 -34.96
C CYS A 113 -7.00 1.52 -35.21
N ARG A 114 -7.36 1.34 -36.48
CA ARG A 114 -8.58 0.67 -36.93
C ARG A 114 -8.40 -0.84 -37.04
N ASP A 115 -7.19 -1.33 -36.77
CA ASP A 115 -6.90 -2.77 -36.72
C ASP A 115 -7.56 -3.38 -35.49
N LYS A 116 -8.61 -4.17 -35.76
CA LYS A 116 -9.39 -4.87 -34.73
C LYS A 116 -8.55 -5.81 -33.88
N ARG A 117 -7.42 -6.33 -34.39
CA ARG A 117 -6.50 -7.20 -33.63
C ARG A 117 -5.71 -6.40 -32.60
N VAL A 118 -5.23 -5.21 -32.97
CA VAL A 118 -4.53 -4.31 -32.05
C VAL A 118 -5.50 -3.77 -30.99
N GLN A 119 -6.71 -3.39 -31.39
CA GLN A 119 -7.76 -2.99 -30.45
C GLN A 119 -8.14 -4.12 -29.49
N ALA A 120 -8.30 -5.35 -29.99
CA ALA A 120 -8.60 -6.51 -29.15
C ALA A 120 -7.45 -6.84 -28.19
N ALA A 121 -6.19 -6.73 -28.63
CA ALA A 121 -5.03 -6.96 -27.78
C ALA A 121 -4.91 -5.90 -26.67
N LEU A 122 -5.14 -4.62 -26.99
CA LEU A 122 -5.14 -3.54 -26.00
C LEU A 122 -6.31 -3.66 -25.02
N ALA A 123 -7.52 -3.94 -25.52
CA ALA A 123 -8.69 -4.15 -24.68
C ALA A 123 -8.51 -5.37 -23.76
N GLY A 124 -7.98 -6.48 -24.28
CA GLY A 124 -7.64 -7.67 -23.50
C GLY A 124 -6.57 -7.39 -22.45
N GLY A 125 -5.53 -6.64 -22.80
CA GLY A 125 -4.48 -6.23 -21.86
C GLY A 125 -5.00 -5.34 -20.73
N LEU A 126 -5.79 -4.31 -21.05
CA LEU A 126 -6.41 -3.43 -20.06
C LEU A 126 -7.42 -4.18 -19.17
N ALA A 127 -8.24 -5.07 -19.74
CA ALA A 127 -9.15 -5.92 -18.99
C ALA A 127 -8.41 -6.88 -18.06
N GLY A 128 -7.27 -7.42 -18.49
CA GLY A 128 -6.40 -8.24 -17.66
C GLY A 128 -5.83 -7.47 -16.46
N VAL A 129 -5.29 -6.27 -16.69
CA VAL A 129 -4.81 -5.39 -15.61
C VAL A 129 -5.94 -5.03 -14.64
N PHE A 130 -7.12 -4.66 -15.16
CA PHE A 130 -8.29 -4.35 -14.34
C PHE A 130 -8.73 -5.55 -13.48
N THR A 131 -8.78 -6.75 -14.06
CA THR A 131 -9.15 -7.98 -13.34
C THR A 131 -8.15 -8.29 -12.23
N LEU A 132 -6.86 -8.08 -12.47
CA LEU A 132 -5.80 -8.29 -11.47
C LEU A 132 -5.93 -7.32 -10.30
N LEU A 133 -6.20 -6.04 -10.57
CA LEU A 133 -6.48 -5.03 -9.54
C LEU A 133 -7.77 -5.34 -8.77
N ALA A 134 -8.85 -5.71 -9.48
CA ALA A 134 -10.12 -6.08 -8.86
C ALA A 134 -9.98 -7.33 -7.96
N GLY A 135 -9.20 -8.32 -8.37
CA GLY A 135 -8.87 -9.49 -7.55
C GLY A 135 -8.11 -9.12 -6.28
N LYS A 136 -7.17 -8.17 -6.35
CA LYS A 136 -6.46 -7.66 -5.16
C LYS A 136 -7.43 -6.97 -4.20
N MET A 137 -8.34 -6.14 -4.72
CA MET A 137 -9.40 -5.50 -3.93
C MET A 137 -10.34 -6.52 -3.27
N ALA A 138 -10.72 -7.58 -3.99
CA ALA A 138 -11.56 -8.64 -3.44
C ALA A 138 -10.87 -9.40 -2.30
N LYS A 139 -9.56 -9.68 -2.43
CA LYS A 139 -8.78 -10.30 -1.35
C LYS A 139 -8.68 -9.40 -0.11
N LEU A 140 -8.56 -8.09 -0.30
CA LEU A 140 -8.56 -7.14 0.83
C LEU A 140 -9.91 -7.05 1.54
N LEU A 141 -11.02 -7.27 0.82
CA LEU A 141 -12.36 -7.35 1.44
C LEU A 141 -12.54 -8.62 2.26
N ASP A 142 -11.94 -9.74 1.82
CA ASP A 142 -12.00 -11.02 2.54
C ASP A 142 -11.13 -11.03 3.80
N GLU A 143 -9.96 -10.38 3.77
CA GLU A 143 -9.07 -10.22 4.94
C GLU A 143 -9.62 -9.24 6.01
N GLY A 144 -10.65 -8.46 5.67
CA GLY A 144 -11.29 -7.48 6.56
C GLY A 144 -12.51 -8.01 7.33
N ASN A 145 -12.91 -9.26 7.11
CA ASN A 145 -14.08 -9.91 7.73
C ASN A 145 -13.69 -11.10 8.60
#